data_AF-A0A3B3DV97-F1
#
_entry.id   AF-A0A3B3DV97-F1
#
_cell.length_a   1.000
_cell.length_b   1.000
_cell.length_c   1.000
_cell.angle_alpha   90.00
_cell.angle_beta   90.00
_cell.angle_gamma   90.00
#
_symmetry.space_group_name_H-M   'P 1'
#
loop_
_entity.id
_entity.type
_entity.pdbx_description
1 polymer ?
#
loop_
_entity_poly.entity_id
_entity_poly.type
_entity_poly.pdbx_seq_one_letter_code
_entity_poly.pdbx_strand_id
1 'polypeptide(L)'
;MLCKTLKLMSTPRCSLPDIVGGEDMRRRRRKRYALSGLKWHKSDLTWSVHSYPNPSQGLSNGLVENLLSFALKAWSDVAPLNFQQLRGDSRGAAAEGDIKIFFSRLLHEDGYPFDGMGGTLAHAFFPGMDQMSGDTHFDDDEIWSYGGTSIHELNGSRRNTSGPLAPSGVIFR
;
A
#
# COMPACT_ATOMS: atom_id res chain seq x y z
N MET A 1 4.44 7.26 -30.96
CA MET A 1 4.87 6.46 -29.78
C MET A 1 4.75 7.24 -28.46
N LEU A 2 5.02 8.55 -28.40
CA LEU A 2 4.97 9.34 -27.15
C LEU A 2 3.64 9.31 -26.37
N CYS A 3 2.48 9.44 -27.03
CA CYS A 3 1.18 9.56 -26.35
C CYS A 3 0.82 8.32 -25.51
N LYS A 4 1.20 7.10 -25.95
CA LYS A 4 0.95 5.87 -25.19
C LYS A 4 1.82 5.79 -23.93
N THR A 5 3.08 6.21 -24.03
CA THR A 5 4.01 6.23 -22.89
C THR A 5 3.58 7.27 -21.86
N LEU A 6 3.26 8.49 -22.28
CA LEU A 6 2.79 9.54 -21.36
C LEU A 6 1.49 9.12 -20.66
N LYS A 7 0.55 8.51 -21.39
CA LYS A 7 -0.68 7.98 -20.80
C LYS A 7 -0.43 6.88 -19.76
N LEU A 8 0.60 6.06 -19.97
CA LEU A 8 0.98 5.01 -19.00
C LEU A 8 1.73 5.60 -17.80
N MET A 9 2.60 6.60 -18.02
CA MET A 9 3.32 7.25 -16.92
C MET A 9 2.41 8.10 -16.04
N SER A 10 1.23 8.50 -16.54
CA SER A 10 0.20 9.21 -15.77
C SER A 10 -0.79 8.28 -15.06
N THR A 11 -0.61 6.95 -15.09
CA THR A 11 -1.47 6.06 -14.31
C THR A 11 -0.96 5.94 -12.88
N PRO A 12 -1.86 5.85 -11.88
CA PRO A 12 -1.44 5.63 -10.51
C PRO A 12 -0.58 4.37 -10.37
N ARG A 13 0.44 4.44 -9.51
CA ARG A 13 1.47 3.40 -9.37
C ARG A 13 2.02 3.35 -7.96
N CYS A 14 2.85 2.34 -7.68
CA CYS A 14 3.68 2.33 -6.48
C CYS A 14 4.81 3.37 -6.60
N SER A 15 5.23 3.92 -5.46
CA SER A 15 6.31 4.92 -5.40
C SER A 15 7.70 4.31 -5.67
N LEU A 16 7.84 3.00 -5.46
CA LEU A 16 9.13 2.33 -5.56
C LEU A 16 9.68 2.41 -7.00
N PRO A 17 10.98 2.72 -7.16
CA PRO A 17 11.59 2.83 -8.46
C PRO A 17 11.63 1.46 -9.17
N ASP A 18 11.26 1.44 -10.45
CA ASP A 18 11.25 0.21 -11.26
C ASP A 18 12.66 -0.41 -11.44
N ILE A 19 13.72 0.39 -11.24
CA ILE A 19 15.12 -0.01 -11.38
C ILE A 19 15.85 0.25 -10.07
N VAL A 20 16.14 -0.82 -9.33
CA VAL A 20 16.89 -0.79 -8.07
C VAL A 20 18.36 -1.17 -8.34
N GLY A 21 19.31 -0.31 -7.96
CA GLY A 21 20.77 -0.53 -8.07
C GLY A 21 21.53 0.53 -8.89
N GLY A 22 22.83 0.68 -8.63
CA GLY A 22 23.73 1.62 -9.32
C GLY A 22 23.99 1.28 -10.80
N GLU A 23 24.65 2.17 -11.54
CA GLU A 23 24.87 2.02 -12.99
C GLU A 23 25.55 0.70 -13.38
N ASP A 24 26.41 0.14 -12.52
CA ASP A 24 27.11 -1.13 -12.75
C ASP A 24 26.20 -2.37 -12.79
N MET A 25 25.05 -2.34 -12.11
CA MET A 25 24.04 -3.41 -12.16
C MET A 25 23.25 -3.42 -13.47
N ARG A 26 23.38 -2.37 -14.31
CA ARG A 26 22.68 -2.28 -15.60
C ARG A 26 23.22 -3.24 -16.67
N ARG A 27 24.44 -3.79 -16.49
CA ARG A 27 25.14 -4.63 -17.48
C ARG A 27 24.84 -6.13 -17.38
N ARG A 28 24.12 -6.60 -16.36
CA ARG A 28 23.74 -8.02 -16.17
C ARG A 28 22.25 -8.26 -16.51
N ARG A 29 21.92 -9.47 -16.98
CA ARG A 29 20.54 -9.89 -17.30
C ARG A 29 19.64 -9.64 -16.08
N ARG A 30 18.74 -8.67 -16.21
CA ARG A 30 17.84 -8.20 -15.14
C ARG A 30 16.84 -9.29 -14.77
N LYS A 31 16.74 -9.60 -13.48
CA LYS A 31 15.52 -10.25 -12.95
C LYS A 31 14.45 -9.17 -12.78
N ARG A 32 13.17 -9.51 -12.98
CA ARG A 32 12.03 -8.57 -12.93
C ARG A 32 11.63 -8.14 -11.50
N TYR A 33 12.51 -8.35 -10.52
CA TYR A 33 12.25 -8.12 -9.10
C TYR A 33 13.52 -7.67 -8.39
N ALA A 34 13.36 -6.89 -7.32
CA ALA A 34 14.49 -6.37 -6.55
C ALA A 34 15.21 -7.50 -5.81
N LEU A 35 16.46 -7.75 -6.17
CA LEU A 35 17.38 -8.61 -5.42
C LEU A 35 18.20 -7.74 -4.45
N SER A 36 17.53 -6.99 -3.57
CA SER A 36 18.23 -6.24 -2.50
C SER A 36 19.04 -7.17 -1.59
N GLY A 37 18.76 -8.48 -1.64
CA GLY A 37 19.34 -9.49 -0.74
C GLY A 37 18.69 -9.50 0.64
N LEU A 38 17.82 -8.52 0.90
CA LEU A 38 17.08 -8.34 2.13
C LEU A 38 15.89 -9.30 2.16
N LYS A 39 15.75 -10.03 3.26
CA LYS A 39 14.67 -10.99 3.47
C LYS A 39 14.36 -11.09 4.96
N TRP A 40 13.15 -11.54 5.27
CA TRP A 40 12.83 -11.96 6.63
C TRP A 40 13.69 -13.17 7.01
N HIS A 41 14.29 -13.11 8.21
CA HIS A 41 15.05 -14.22 8.80
C HIS A 41 14.18 -15.17 9.64
N LYS A 42 12.87 -14.92 9.65
CA LYS A 42 11.84 -15.72 10.29
C LYS A 42 10.65 -15.87 9.34
N SER A 43 9.83 -16.87 9.60
CA SER A 43 8.65 -17.20 8.82
C SER A 43 7.34 -16.74 9.46
N ASP A 44 7.29 -16.69 10.79
CA ASP A 44 6.15 -16.16 11.52
C ASP A 44 6.32 -14.65 11.70
N LEU A 45 5.58 -13.90 10.88
CA LEU A 45 5.58 -12.46 10.81
C LEU A 45 4.35 -11.90 11.51
N THR A 46 4.52 -10.81 12.23
CA THR A 46 3.44 -10.06 12.86
C THR A 46 3.15 -8.77 12.11
N TRP A 47 1.89 -8.36 12.09
CA TRP A 47 1.50 -7.10 11.45
C TRP A 47 0.44 -6.37 12.25
N SER A 48 0.39 -5.05 12.11
CA SER A 48 -0.58 -4.19 12.82
C SER A 48 -0.94 -2.96 12.00
N VAL A 49 -2.13 -2.42 12.26
CA VAL A 49 -2.62 -1.21 11.61
C VAL A 49 -2.50 -0.05 12.59
N HIS A 50 -1.72 0.96 12.22
CA HIS A 50 -1.42 2.13 13.06
C HIS A 50 -2.29 3.34 12.73
N SER A 51 -2.69 3.48 11.46
CA SER A 51 -3.71 4.44 11.04
C SER A 51 -4.64 3.81 10.01
N TYR A 52 -5.79 4.44 9.76
CA TYR A 52 -6.84 3.95 8.88
C TYR A 52 -7.16 5.01 7.82
N PRO A 53 -7.75 4.62 6.67
CA PRO A 53 -8.20 5.58 5.68
C PRO A 53 -9.13 6.63 6.30
N ASN A 54 -9.15 7.82 5.71
CA ASN A 54 -10.03 8.90 6.13
C ASN A 54 -11.49 8.39 6.31
N PRO A 55 -12.11 8.58 7.49
CA PRO A 55 -13.45 8.06 7.77
C PRO A 55 -14.53 8.53 6.79
N SER A 56 -14.35 9.68 6.13
CA SER A 56 -15.27 10.18 5.09
C SER A 56 -15.39 9.25 3.87
N GLN A 57 -14.43 8.35 3.68
CA GLN A 57 -14.46 7.34 2.62
C GLN A 57 -15.42 6.18 2.95
N GLY A 58 -15.89 6.08 4.19
CA GLY A 58 -16.87 5.09 4.64
C GLY A 58 -16.31 3.68 4.87
N LEU A 59 -15.00 3.49 4.76
CA LEU A 59 -14.36 2.19 5.00
C LEU A 59 -14.30 1.91 6.50
N SER A 60 -14.99 0.86 6.96
CA SER A 60 -14.86 0.42 8.35
C SER A 60 -13.47 -0.16 8.62
N ASN A 61 -12.91 0.10 9.81
CA ASN A 61 -11.61 -0.46 10.22
C ASN A 61 -11.56 -1.98 10.06
N GLY A 62 -12.63 -2.70 10.43
CA GLY A 62 -12.70 -4.15 10.27
C GLY A 62 -12.66 -4.62 8.81
N LEU A 63 -13.24 -3.85 7.87
CA LEU A 63 -13.10 -4.13 6.44
C LEU A 63 -11.66 -3.96 5.98
N VAL A 64 -10.99 -2.88 6.40
CA VAL A 64 -9.58 -2.62 6.07
C VAL A 64 -8.68 -3.76 6.60
N GLU A 65 -8.85 -4.14 7.87
CA GLU A 65 -8.13 -5.27 8.47
C GLU A 65 -8.37 -6.59 7.72
N ASN A 66 -9.61 -6.87 7.30
CA ASN A 66 -9.93 -8.06 6.53
C ASN A 66 -9.24 -8.05 5.16
N LEU A 67 -9.25 -6.92 4.45
CA LEU A 67 -8.59 -6.78 3.15
C LEU A 67 -7.07 -6.95 3.25
N LEU A 68 -6.46 -6.39 4.29
CA LEU A 68 -5.03 -6.56 4.59
C LEU A 68 -4.71 -8.03 4.89
N SER A 69 -5.56 -8.71 5.67
CA SER A 69 -5.43 -10.14 5.95
C SER A 69 -5.48 -10.98 4.66
N PHE A 70 -6.43 -10.70 3.76
CA PHE A 70 -6.51 -11.38 2.46
C PHE A 70 -5.27 -11.14 1.58
N ALA A 71 -4.73 -9.93 1.58
CA ALA A 71 -3.53 -9.62 0.82
C ALA A 71 -2.29 -10.35 1.35
N LEU A 72 -2.10 -10.38 2.66
CA LEU A 72 -1.02 -11.14 3.29
C LEU A 72 -1.20 -12.65 3.11
N LYS A 73 -2.46 -13.13 3.09
CA LYS A 73 -2.79 -14.52 2.81
C LYS A 73 -2.31 -14.98 1.43
N ALA A 74 -2.39 -14.13 0.41
CA ALA A 74 -1.89 -14.45 -0.93
C ALA A 74 -0.39 -14.79 -0.94
N TRP A 75 0.40 -14.19 -0.04
CA TRP A 75 1.81 -14.53 0.14
C TRP A 75 2.00 -15.84 0.93
N SER A 76 1.22 -16.07 1.98
CA SER A 76 1.30 -17.32 2.76
C SER A 76 0.83 -18.56 2.00
N ASP A 77 0.00 -18.39 0.96
CA ASP A 77 -0.42 -19.51 0.09
C ASP A 77 0.74 -20.09 -0.74
N VAL A 78 1.79 -19.31 -1.01
CA VAL A 78 2.84 -19.68 -1.95
C VAL A 78 4.25 -19.63 -1.35
N ALA A 79 4.40 -19.15 -0.13
CA ALA A 79 5.66 -19.06 0.60
C ALA A 79 5.48 -19.58 2.03
N PRO A 80 6.54 -20.11 2.66
CA PRO A 80 6.51 -20.54 4.06
C PRO A 80 6.57 -19.31 5.00
N LEU A 81 5.56 -18.45 4.89
CA LEU A 81 5.35 -17.26 5.71
C LEU A 81 3.98 -17.35 6.36
N ASN A 82 3.92 -17.11 7.66
CA ASN A 82 2.67 -16.98 8.40
C ASN A 82 2.53 -15.54 8.87
N PHE A 83 1.32 -14.99 8.80
CA PHE A 83 1.04 -13.61 9.19
C PHE A 83 0.05 -13.59 10.34
N GLN A 84 0.44 -13.02 11.47
CA GLN A 84 -0.41 -12.84 12.64
C GLN A 84 -0.72 -11.36 12.86
N GLN A 85 -1.99 -11.01 12.85
CA GLN A 85 -2.41 -9.66 13.20
C GLN A 85 -2.24 -9.43 14.71
N LEU A 86 -1.56 -8.36 15.07
CA LEU A 86 -1.52 -7.83 16.43
C LEU A 86 -2.51 -6.66 16.53
N ARG A 87 -3.34 -6.71 17.57
CA ARG A 87 -4.25 -5.62 17.92
C ARG A 87 -3.64 -4.77 19.02
N GLY A 88 -3.96 -3.48 18.98
CA GLY A 88 -3.52 -2.53 19.99
C GLY A 88 -4.00 -2.89 21.41
N ASP A 89 -3.39 -2.24 22.39
CA ASP A 89 -3.75 -2.45 23.79
C ASP A 89 -5.08 -1.79 24.16
N SER A 90 -5.55 -2.05 25.38
CA SER A 90 -6.79 -1.45 25.91
C SER A 90 -6.73 0.07 26.07
N ARG A 91 -5.55 0.69 25.92
CA ARG A 91 -5.33 2.13 25.97
C ARG A 91 -5.36 2.77 24.58
N GLY A 92 -5.50 1.96 23.53
CA GLY A 92 -5.62 2.41 22.15
C GLY A 92 -4.29 2.56 21.41
N ALA A 93 -3.17 2.14 22.01
CA ALA A 93 -1.87 2.15 21.32
C ALA A 93 -1.80 0.97 20.34
N ALA A 94 -1.47 1.22 19.07
CA ALA A 94 -1.25 0.16 18.09
C ALA A 94 -0.10 -0.76 18.54
N ALA A 95 -0.22 -2.05 18.25
CA ALA A 95 0.82 -3.00 18.61
C ALA A 95 2.05 -2.84 17.71
N GLU A 96 3.23 -3.00 18.29
CA GLU A 96 4.49 -3.10 17.53
C GLU A 96 4.61 -4.51 16.92
N GLY A 97 4.90 -4.56 15.62
CA GLY A 97 5.02 -5.80 14.85
C GLY A 97 6.05 -5.67 13.74
N ASP A 98 6.26 -6.75 12.98
CA ASP A 98 7.24 -6.75 11.87
C ASP A 98 6.82 -5.89 10.68
N ILE A 99 5.51 -5.76 10.47
CA ILE A 99 4.93 -4.97 9.38
C ILE A 99 3.90 -4.02 9.98
N LYS A 100 4.24 -2.73 10.07
CA LYS A 100 3.28 -1.71 10.49
C LYS A 100 2.66 -1.05 9.27
N ILE A 101 1.34 -0.92 9.29
CA ILE A 101 0.57 -0.35 8.18
C ILE A 101 0.04 1.02 8.57
N PHE A 102 0.33 2.01 7.71
CA PHE A 102 -0.08 3.39 7.91
C PHE A 102 -0.82 3.92 6.68
N PHE A 103 -1.85 4.71 6.91
CA PHE A 103 -2.45 5.65 5.98
C PHE A 103 -1.94 7.04 6.34
N SER A 104 -1.17 7.65 5.44
CA SER A 104 -0.41 8.88 5.67
C SER A 104 -0.58 9.82 4.48
N ARG A 105 -0.36 11.12 4.68
CA ARG A 105 -0.53 12.14 3.63
C ARG A 105 0.75 12.93 3.43
N LEU A 106 1.04 13.29 2.19
CA LEU A 106 2.14 14.19 1.84
C LEU A 106 3.44 13.79 2.56
N LEU A 107 4.11 14.75 3.22
CA LEU A 107 5.27 14.48 4.05
C LEU A 107 4.88 13.71 5.32
N HIS A 108 5.40 12.50 5.42
CA HIS A 108 5.30 11.63 6.59
C HIS A 108 6.69 11.17 7.03
N GLU A 109 6.81 10.66 8.26
CA GLU A 109 8.04 10.57 9.09
C GLU A 109 9.13 9.59 8.58
N ASP A 110 9.16 9.28 7.29
CA ASP A 110 10.09 8.36 6.65
C ASP A 110 10.96 9.00 5.55
N GLY A 111 10.73 10.28 5.24
CA GLY A 111 11.49 11.03 4.22
C GLY A 111 11.06 10.77 2.76
N TYR A 112 9.98 10.03 2.53
CA TYR A 112 9.42 9.75 1.20
C TYR A 112 8.00 10.34 1.09
N PRO A 113 7.85 11.65 0.84
CA PRO A 113 6.53 12.27 0.81
C PRO A 113 5.65 11.72 -0.31
N PHE A 114 4.36 11.56 -0.05
CA PHE A 114 3.36 11.33 -1.08
C PHE A 114 3.08 12.60 -1.90
N ASP A 115 2.54 12.41 -3.10
CA ASP A 115 2.23 13.46 -4.08
C ASP A 115 0.74 13.88 -4.08
N GLY A 116 -0.09 13.22 -3.27
CA GLY A 116 -1.53 13.43 -3.21
C GLY A 116 -2.27 12.67 -4.31
N MET A 117 -3.53 13.05 -4.54
CA MET A 117 -4.46 12.28 -5.37
C MET A 117 -3.97 12.01 -6.82
N GLY A 118 -4.07 10.75 -7.24
CA GLY A 118 -3.95 10.29 -8.63
C GLY A 118 -2.54 9.88 -9.05
N GLY A 119 -1.55 9.93 -8.16
CA GLY A 119 -0.15 9.65 -8.45
C GLY A 119 0.34 8.39 -7.74
N THR A 120 0.96 8.59 -6.59
CA THR A 120 1.60 7.55 -5.80
C THR A 120 0.61 6.95 -4.82
N LEU A 121 0.24 5.69 -5.03
CA LEU A 121 -0.78 5.04 -4.19
C LEU A 121 -0.25 4.62 -2.81
N ALA A 122 0.97 4.10 -2.78
CA ALA A 122 1.56 3.46 -1.61
C ALA A 122 3.05 3.21 -1.81
N HIS A 123 3.74 2.97 -0.69
CA HIS A 123 5.09 2.40 -0.66
C HIS A 123 5.30 1.49 0.52
N ALA A 124 6.36 0.68 0.44
CA ALA A 124 6.75 -0.21 1.52
C ALA A 124 8.27 -0.30 1.59
N PHE A 125 8.77 -0.56 2.80
CA PHE A 125 10.18 -0.76 3.06
C PHE A 125 10.54 -2.24 2.99
N PHE A 126 11.78 -2.52 2.57
CA PHE A 126 12.29 -3.90 2.56
C PHE A 126 12.35 -4.48 3.99
N PRO A 127 12.32 -5.83 4.13
CA PRO A 127 12.66 -6.49 5.38
C PRO A 127 14.04 -6.07 5.87
N GLY A 128 14.23 -5.99 7.18
CA GLY A 128 15.46 -5.45 7.77
C GLY A 128 15.41 -5.39 9.29
N MET A 129 16.39 -4.73 9.89
CA MET A 129 16.50 -4.54 11.34
C MET A 129 16.24 -3.09 11.77
N ASP A 130 16.10 -2.18 10.81
CA ASP A 130 15.81 -0.77 11.08
C ASP A 130 14.33 -0.59 11.43
N GLN A 131 14.00 0.48 12.16
CA GLN A 131 12.67 0.71 12.73
C GLN A 131 11.51 0.76 11.71
N MET A 132 11.80 1.12 10.47
CA MET A 132 10.83 1.23 9.36
C MET A 132 10.80 -0.02 8.48
N SER A 133 11.67 -1.01 8.75
CA SER A 133 11.82 -2.17 7.88
C SER A 133 10.53 -2.98 7.83
N GLY A 134 10.04 -3.26 6.62
CA GLY A 134 8.78 -3.98 6.42
C GLY A 134 7.52 -3.12 6.49
N ASP A 135 7.61 -1.87 6.97
CA ASP A 135 6.45 -1.00 7.08
C ASP A 135 5.87 -0.67 5.70
N THR A 136 4.54 -0.52 5.66
CA THR A 136 3.78 -0.25 4.43
C THR A 136 2.90 0.97 4.63
N HIS A 137 3.07 1.98 3.78
CA HIS A 137 2.35 3.24 3.83
C HIS A 137 1.45 3.38 2.61
N PHE A 138 0.20 3.78 2.83
CA PHE A 138 -0.80 4.09 1.82
C PHE A 138 -1.04 5.60 1.82
N ASP A 139 -1.17 6.21 0.64
CA ASP A 139 -1.53 7.62 0.54
C ASP A 139 -3.00 7.82 0.92
N ASP A 140 -3.25 8.56 2.00
CA ASP A 140 -4.59 8.85 2.50
C ASP A 140 -5.26 10.03 1.76
N ASP A 141 -4.55 10.69 0.84
CA ASP A 141 -5.16 11.59 -0.14
C ASP A 141 -5.83 10.85 -1.31
N GLU A 142 -5.59 9.55 -1.45
CA GLU A 142 -6.31 8.71 -2.40
C GLU A 142 -7.69 8.30 -1.89
N ILE A 143 -8.62 8.06 -2.83
CA ILE A 143 -9.95 7.52 -2.51
C ILE A 143 -9.86 5.99 -2.55
N TRP A 144 -9.81 5.38 -1.37
CA TRP A 144 -9.82 3.94 -1.21
C TRP A 144 -11.24 3.39 -1.29
N SER A 145 -11.43 2.33 -2.05
CA SER A 145 -12.73 1.65 -2.15
C SER A 145 -12.59 0.14 -2.28
N TYR A 146 -13.67 -0.58 -1.99
CA TYR A 146 -13.77 -2.01 -2.17
C TYR A 146 -15.06 -2.34 -2.93
N GLY A 147 -14.99 -3.25 -3.90
CA GLY A 147 -16.15 -3.62 -4.72
C GLY A 147 -16.57 -2.58 -5.78
N GLY A 148 -15.76 -1.56 -6.03
CA GLY A 148 -16.03 -0.54 -7.05
C GLY A 148 -17.04 0.53 -6.64
N THR A 149 -17.45 0.56 -5.37
CA THR A 149 -18.31 1.61 -4.81
C THR A 149 -17.51 2.41 -3.79
N SER A 150 -17.29 3.70 -4.08
CA SER A 150 -17.03 4.66 -3.01
C SER A 150 -18.36 4.87 -2.27
N ILE A 151 -18.40 4.80 -0.93
CA ILE A 151 -19.68 4.81 -0.20
C ILE A 151 -20.41 6.16 -0.32
N HIS A 152 -19.72 7.19 -0.83
CA HIS A 152 -20.35 8.45 -1.28
C HIS A 152 -21.40 8.26 -2.40
N GLU A 153 -21.34 7.17 -3.16
CA GLU A 153 -22.34 6.81 -4.18
C GLU A 153 -23.57 6.11 -3.60
N LEU A 154 -23.52 5.63 -2.35
CA LEU A 154 -24.63 4.92 -1.71
C LEU A 154 -25.63 5.88 -1.02
N ASN A 155 -25.21 7.10 -0.70
CA ASN A 155 -26.04 8.12 -0.03
C ASN A 155 -26.41 9.32 -0.91
N GLY A 156 -25.97 9.37 -2.17
CA GLY A 156 -26.24 10.45 -3.10
C GLY A 156 -27.05 9.97 -4.30
N SER A 157 -28.26 10.51 -4.46
CA SER A 157 -29.10 10.39 -5.67
C SER A 157 -28.28 10.23 -6.95
N ARG A 158 -28.61 9.20 -7.75
CA ARG A 158 -28.07 8.94 -9.09
C ARG A 158 -27.94 10.24 -9.88
N ARG A 159 -26.76 10.87 -9.84
CA ARG A 159 -26.39 11.90 -10.80
C ARG A 159 -25.46 11.25 -11.80
N ASN A 160 -26.06 10.99 -12.95
CA ASN A 160 -25.42 10.56 -14.17
C ASN A 160 -24.37 11.61 -14.57
N THR A 161 -23.14 11.47 -14.09
CA THR A 161 -22.00 12.25 -14.57
C THR A 161 -21.15 11.35 -15.44
N SER A 162 -21.31 11.52 -16.75
CA SER A 162 -20.44 10.98 -17.79
C SER A 162 -19.08 11.71 -17.76
N GLY A 163 -18.30 11.46 -16.71
CA GLY A 163 -16.90 11.87 -16.59
C GLY A 163 -16.04 10.65 -16.26
N PRO A 164 -14.74 10.64 -16.62
CA PRO A 164 -13.86 9.55 -16.24
C PRO A 164 -13.80 9.49 -14.71
N LEU A 165 -14.17 8.32 -14.15
CA LEU A 165 -14.02 8.01 -12.73
C LEU A 165 -12.58 8.32 -12.31
N ALA A 166 -12.39 9.11 -11.25
CA ALA A 166 -11.08 9.25 -10.63
C ALA A 166 -10.58 7.83 -10.30
N PRO A 167 -9.31 7.50 -10.60
CA PRO A 167 -8.82 6.17 -10.30
C PRO A 167 -8.82 5.99 -8.78
N SER A 168 -9.73 5.16 -8.28
CA SER A 168 -9.73 4.79 -6.87
C SER A 168 -8.47 3.95 -6.59
N GLY A 169 -7.83 4.24 -5.45
CA GLY A 169 -6.89 3.30 -4.86
C GLY A 169 -7.63 2.00 -4.58
N VAL A 170 -7.26 0.92 -5.27
CA VAL A 170 -7.75 -0.41 -4.92
C VAL A 170 -6.77 -0.95 -3.90
N ILE A 171 -7.26 -1.18 -2.67
CA ILE A 171 -6.42 -1.60 -1.54
C ILE A 171 -5.60 -2.84 -1.91
N PHE A 172 -6.15 -3.82 -2.66
CA PHE A 172 -5.39 -4.91 -3.29
C PHE A 172 -6.12 -5.44 -4.56
N ARG A 173 -5.39 -5.66 -5.66
CA ARG A 173 -5.84 -6.45 -6.83
C ARG A 173 -5.20 -7.82 -6.81
#